data_AF-A0A2T0SDP1-F1
#
_entry.id   AF-A0A2T0SDP1-F1
#
_cell.length_a   1.000
_cell.length_b   1.000
_cell.length_c   1.000
_cell.angle_alpha   90.00
_cell.angle_beta   90.00
_cell.angle_gamma   90.00
#
_symmetry.space_group_name_H-M   'P 1'
#
loop_
_entity.id
_entity.type
_entity.pdbx_description
1 polymer ?
#
loop_
_entity_poly.entity_id
_entity_poly.type
_entity_poly.pdbx_seq_one_letter_code
_entity_poly.pdbx_strand_id
1 'polypeptide(L)'
;MRARKTALFAALGCAATLGLAAPAAAADAPTITAPASRQGYGPITLSGTAPAGSTVELYESAYVFNDFYASPDYNRGGFVTTTASASGQWSLSRILDSGFRFYVKAGGAESRRISVAMGIVPTMTLSAQNGTVNVNLTANPTQPGLRVHIQRGAGGVWADVATGYTAGDAAIFSTTLSGQGSGTKYYRAVIDADADNNLLKGQTETVEINVGNGSGSGGGSTPTPTTPTPTTPAPTTPAPAIPAVKAGDVQFSKIQYNSPGTDSGSNKSLVAEWVRLTNKTSRTINLKGWTVRDASGKVYTISGDYRLGARKYLYVHTGKGTNGRPDSQHRYWNRTGYVWNNGGDTAYLRTNTGKSIDSCKWGKGSGVTYC
;
A
#
# COMPACT_ATOMS: atom_id res chain seq x y z
N MET A 1 88.39 14.81 52.49
CA MET A 1 86.92 14.68 52.63
C MET A 1 86.24 15.94 52.13
N ARG A 2 85.49 15.87 51.02
CA ARG A 2 84.13 16.44 50.85
C ARG A 2 83.73 16.35 49.37
N ALA A 3 82.44 16.07 49.17
CA ALA A 3 81.86 15.43 48.01
C ALA A 3 81.50 16.38 46.86
N ARG A 4 81.45 15.81 45.65
CA ARG A 4 80.87 16.40 44.44
C ARG A 4 79.40 16.78 44.67
N LYS A 5 78.97 17.95 44.15
CA LYS A 5 77.59 18.16 43.70
C LYS A 5 77.59 19.02 42.44
N THR A 6 77.05 18.44 41.37
CA THR A 6 76.65 19.07 40.12
C THR A 6 75.13 19.08 40.11
N ALA A 7 74.49 20.22 39.83
CA ALA A 7 73.13 20.31 39.25
C ALA A 7 72.86 21.79 38.91
N LEU A 8 72.82 22.16 37.63
CA LEU A 8 71.68 22.13 36.70
C LEU A 8 70.73 23.35 36.87
N PHE A 9 70.91 24.33 35.99
CA PHE A 9 69.97 25.41 35.73
C PHE A 9 68.75 24.85 34.99
N ALA A 10 67.55 25.02 35.55
CA ALA A 10 66.29 24.74 34.87
C ALA A 10 65.82 25.98 34.11
N ALA A 11 65.78 25.88 32.78
CA ALA A 11 65.09 26.86 31.93
C ALA A 11 63.60 26.51 31.87
N LEU A 12 62.74 27.46 32.28
CA LEU A 12 61.29 27.37 32.04
C LEU A 12 61.03 27.63 30.55
N GLY A 13 60.83 26.56 29.77
CA GLY A 13 60.25 26.61 28.44
C GLY A 13 58.73 26.42 28.52
N CYS A 14 57.97 27.48 28.29
CA CYS A 14 56.52 27.41 28.14
C CYS A 14 56.19 26.84 26.76
N ALA A 15 55.95 25.53 26.67
CA ALA A 15 55.48 24.88 25.46
C ALA A 15 53.95 24.98 25.39
N ALA A 16 53.44 25.91 24.59
CA ALA A 16 52.04 25.91 24.18
C ALA A 16 51.82 24.72 23.24
N THR A 17 51.25 23.63 23.78
CA THR A 17 50.77 22.51 22.99
C THR A 17 49.53 22.95 22.22
N LEU A 18 49.72 23.32 20.95
CA LEU A 18 48.66 23.31 19.96
C LEU A 18 48.18 21.87 19.80
N GLY A 19 47.20 21.48 20.60
CA GLY A 19 46.44 20.26 20.40
C GLY A 19 45.72 20.39 19.07
N LEU A 20 46.31 19.84 18.01
CA LEU A 20 45.55 19.45 16.82
C LEU A 20 44.50 18.47 17.32
N ALA A 21 43.28 18.96 17.50
CA ALA A 21 42.13 18.10 17.73
C ALA A 21 42.17 17.03 16.63
N ALA A 22 42.28 15.76 17.02
CA ALA A 22 42.01 14.68 16.10
C ALA A 22 40.68 15.01 15.41
N PRO A 23 40.55 14.83 14.08
CA PRO A 23 39.27 15.01 13.42
C PRO A 23 38.25 14.22 14.24
N ALA A 24 37.20 14.89 14.71
CA ALA A 24 36.12 14.23 15.43
C ALA A 24 35.79 12.96 14.65
N ALA A 25 36.02 11.79 15.26
CA ALA A 25 35.77 10.52 14.59
C ALA A 25 34.38 10.62 13.98
N ALA A 26 34.28 10.51 12.66
CA ALA A 26 33.02 10.67 11.96
C ALA A 26 32.01 9.77 12.66
N ALA A 27 31.00 10.37 13.30
CA ALA A 27 30.07 9.60 14.11
C ALA A 27 29.47 8.53 13.21
N ASP A 28 29.59 7.25 13.60
CA ASP A 28 29.14 6.15 12.76
C ASP A 28 27.68 6.40 12.34
N ALA A 29 27.44 6.29 11.03
CA ALA A 29 26.12 6.49 10.47
C ALA A 29 25.11 5.61 11.23
N PRO A 30 23.90 6.12 11.54
CA PRO A 30 22.96 5.34 12.32
C PRO A 30 22.62 4.05 11.58
N THR A 31 22.47 2.96 12.32
CA THR A 31 22.04 1.67 11.77
C THR A 31 20.58 1.44 12.10
N ILE A 32 19.90 0.67 11.25
CA ILE A 32 18.53 0.22 11.46
C ILE A 32 18.44 -1.28 11.17
N THR A 33 17.70 -1.98 12.02
CA THR A 33 17.39 -3.40 11.94
C THR A 33 15.93 -3.62 12.29
N ALA A 34 15.32 -4.59 11.63
CA ALA A 34 13.94 -5.03 11.84
C ALA A 34 13.85 -6.52 11.52
N PRO A 35 12.78 -7.21 11.95
CA PRO A 35 12.41 -8.49 11.36
C PRO A 35 12.26 -8.37 9.85
N ALA A 36 12.62 -9.42 9.09
CA ALA A 36 12.40 -9.44 7.64
C ALA A 36 10.91 -9.38 7.27
N SER A 37 10.05 -9.90 8.15
CA SER A 37 8.59 -9.90 7.97
C SER A 37 7.84 -9.96 9.30
N ARG A 38 6.55 -9.59 9.27
CA ARG A 38 5.57 -9.80 10.35
C ARG A 38 4.33 -10.52 9.82
N GLN A 39 3.69 -11.37 10.62
CA GLN A 39 2.38 -11.95 10.29
C GLN A 39 1.24 -11.07 10.81
N GLY A 40 0.37 -10.61 9.92
CA GLY A 40 -0.80 -9.80 10.25
C GLY A 40 -0.49 -8.41 10.82
N TYR A 41 -1.52 -7.58 10.88
CA TYR A 41 -1.49 -6.26 11.50
C TYR A 41 -0.87 -6.31 12.90
N GLY A 42 0.01 -5.37 13.19
CA GLY A 42 0.52 -5.19 14.54
C GLY A 42 1.94 -4.62 14.60
N PRO A 43 2.50 -4.53 15.82
CA PRO A 43 3.78 -3.88 16.04
C PRO A 43 4.97 -4.75 15.63
N ILE A 44 5.99 -4.11 15.06
CA ILE A 44 7.36 -4.61 14.97
C ILE A 44 8.27 -3.79 15.88
N THR A 45 9.40 -4.38 16.26
CA THR A 45 10.51 -3.65 16.89
C THR A 45 11.52 -3.23 15.83
N LEU A 46 11.79 -1.93 15.76
CA LEU A 46 12.91 -1.36 15.03
C LEU A 46 14.02 -1.02 16.03
N SER A 47 15.26 -1.38 15.71
CA SER A 47 16.40 -1.13 16.59
C SER A 47 17.67 -0.86 15.80
N GLY A 48 18.70 -0.35 16.47
CA GLY A 48 20.00 -0.15 15.87
C GLY A 48 20.92 0.68 16.75
N THR A 49 21.91 1.28 16.10
CA THR A 49 22.89 2.17 16.71
C THR A 49 22.78 3.58 16.15
N ALA A 50 23.14 4.57 16.95
CA ALA A 50 23.24 5.98 16.58
C ALA A 50 24.22 6.68 17.53
N PRO A 51 24.68 7.91 17.24
CA PRO A 51 25.54 8.65 18.16
C PRO A 51 24.90 8.75 19.55
N ALA A 52 25.68 8.49 20.61
CA ALA A 52 25.16 8.41 21.97
C ALA A 52 24.42 9.70 22.38
N GLY A 53 23.21 9.55 22.95
CA GLY A 53 22.36 10.68 23.33
C GLY A 53 21.69 11.43 22.17
N SER A 54 21.93 11.04 20.91
CA SER A 54 21.28 11.69 19.77
C SER A 54 19.81 11.28 19.63
N THR A 55 19.00 12.19 19.10
CA THR A 55 17.64 11.89 18.65
C THR A 55 17.70 11.06 17.37
N VAL A 56 16.96 9.96 17.37
CA VAL A 56 16.73 9.07 16.23
C VAL A 56 15.34 9.34 15.69
N GLU A 57 15.25 9.83 14.47
CA GLU A 57 13.99 10.11 13.77
C GLU A 57 13.66 8.99 12.79
N LEU A 58 12.46 8.42 12.87
CA LEU A 58 12.02 7.38 11.95
C LEU A 58 11.41 7.98 10.68
N TYR A 59 11.83 7.47 9.52
CA TYR A 59 11.22 7.75 8.23
C TYR A 59 10.66 6.46 7.63
N GLU A 60 9.48 6.54 7.05
CA GLU A 60 8.75 5.39 6.52
C GLU A 60 8.11 5.67 5.16
N SER A 61 7.79 4.61 4.42
CA SER A 61 6.91 4.65 3.26
C SER A 61 6.24 3.28 3.07
N ALA A 62 4.97 3.27 2.68
CA ALA A 62 4.34 2.03 2.25
C ALA A 62 5.06 1.49 1.00
N TYR A 63 5.17 0.17 0.89
CA TYR A 63 6.04 -0.45 -0.11
C TYR A 63 5.67 -0.09 -1.55
N VAL A 64 4.40 0.09 -1.85
CA VAL A 64 3.97 0.44 -3.22
C VAL A 64 4.32 1.89 -3.62
N PHE A 65 4.41 2.82 -2.65
CA PHE A 65 4.57 4.25 -2.94
C PHE A 65 6.03 4.72 -2.98
N ASN A 66 6.87 4.18 -2.09
CA ASN A 66 8.29 4.52 -2.03
C ASN A 66 8.60 6.04 -1.92
N ASP A 67 7.73 6.79 -1.25
CA ASP A 67 7.69 8.24 -1.09
C ASP A 67 8.02 8.67 0.34
N PHE A 68 9.15 8.21 0.86
CA PHE A 68 9.56 8.38 2.27
C PHE A 68 9.20 9.73 2.91
N TYR A 69 8.60 9.65 4.09
CA TYR A 69 8.23 10.77 4.93
C TYR A 69 8.60 10.51 6.39
N ALA A 70 8.69 11.56 7.21
CA ALA A 70 8.90 11.42 8.64
C ALA A 70 7.69 10.71 9.26
N SER A 71 7.94 9.58 9.94
CA SER A 71 6.90 8.68 10.43
C SER A 71 6.01 9.41 11.45
N PRO A 72 4.71 9.58 11.21
CA PRO A 72 3.81 10.25 12.15
C PRO A 72 3.60 9.39 13.40
N ASP A 73 3.60 10.04 14.56
CA ASP A 73 3.13 9.46 15.82
C ASP A 73 1.65 9.82 16.02
N TYR A 74 0.76 8.91 15.66
CA TYR A 74 -0.68 9.12 15.77
C TYR A 74 -1.19 9.18 17.21
N ASN A 75 -0.42 8.69 18.19
CA ASN A 75 -0.83 8.68 19.59
C ASN A 75 -0.41 9.95 20.32
N ARG A 76 0.79 10.46 20.02
CA ARG A 76 1.38 11.62 20.71
C ARG A 76 1.32 12.91 19.88
N GLY A 77 0.99 12.79 18.60
CA GLY A 77 1.16 13.88 17.63
C GLY A 77 2.64 14.07 17.26
N GLY A 78 2.89 14.71 16.11
CA GLY A 78 4.25 14.91 15.60
C GLY A 78 4.82 13.64 14.95
N PHE A 79 6.10 13.37 15.19
CA PHE A 79 6.85 12.30 14.52
C PHE A 79 7.42 11.29 15.52
N VAL A 80 7.54 10.05 15.07
CA VAL A 80 8.13 8.95 15.84
C VAL A 80 9.62 9.20 15.98
N THR A 81 10.04 9.47 17.23
CA THR A 81 11.44 9.64 17.60
C THR A 81 11.77 8.83 18.85
N THR A 82 13.06 8.54 19.03
CA THR A 82 13.61 7.98 20.28
C THR A 82 15.00 8.59 20.52
N THR A 83 15.59 8.34 21.69
CA THR A 83 16.94 8.80 22.02
C THR A 83 17.88 7.62 22.13
N ALA A 84 19.02 7.68 21.46
CA ALA A 84 20.07 6.68 21.59
C ALA A 84 20.62 6.68 23.03
N SER A 85 20.80 5.50 23.61
CA SER A 85 21.37 5.33 24.95
C SER A 85 22.80 5.89 25.03
N ALA A 86 23.36 5.92 26.24
CA ALA A 86 24.77 6.26 26.43
C ALA A 86 25.73 5.30 25.69
N SER A 87 25.29 4.08 25.39
CA SER A 87 26.02 3.11 24.56
C SER A 87 25.65 3.16 23.06
N GLY A 88 24.89 4.18 22.65
CA GLY A 88 24.47 4.39 21.26
C GLY A 88 23.34 3.48 20.77
N GLN A 89 22.74 2.66 21.64
CA GLN A 89 21.67 1.73 21.27
C GLN A 89 20.31 2.42 21.27
N TRP A 90 19.45 2.07 20.33
CA TRP A 90 18.08 2.56 20.29
C TRP A 90 17.09 1.47 19.90
N SER A 91 15.84 1.63 20.33
CA SER A 91 14.72 0.75 19.98
C SER A 91 13.42 1.55 19.97
N LEU A 92 12.50 1.21 19.06
CA LEU A 92 11.15 1.74 18.98
C LEU A 92 10.17 0.71 18.41
N SER A 93 8.89 0.87 18.73
CA SER A 93 7.81 0.01 18.23
C SER A 93 7.07 0.72 17.09
N ARG A 94 6.79 0.00 15.99
CA ARG A 94 6.02 0.53 14.86
C ARG A 94 4.94 -0.44 14.42
N ILE A 95 3.70 0.02 14.35
CA ILE A 95 2.57 -0.76 13.82
C ILE A 95 2.67 -0.82 12.30
N LEU A 96 2.52 -2.02 11.75
CA LEU A 96 2.41 -2.25 10.32
C LEU A 96 1.01 -2.73 9.95
N ASP A 97 0.46 -2.17 8.88
CA ASP A 97 -0.80 -2.58 8.24
C ASP A 97 -0.60 -3.06 6.78
N SER A 98 0.64 -3.02 6.29
CA SER A 98 1.06 -3.51 4.97
C SER A 98 2.58 -3.73 4.96
N GLY A 99 3.18 -4.01 3.79
CA GLY A 99 4.63 -3.97 3.65
C GLY A 99 5.15 -2.52 3.69
N PHE A 100 6.23 -2.29 4.41
CA PHE A 100 6.81 -0.95 4.59
C PHE A 100 8.31 -0.93 4.30
N ARG A 101 8.80 0.27 4.00
CA ARG A 101 10.21 0.60 4.00
C ARG A 101 10.52 1.59 5.11
N PHE A 102 11.72 1.47 5.69
CA PHE A 102 12.18 2.32 6.78
C PHE A 102 13.62 2.79 6.57
N TYR A 103 13.92 3.97 7.11
CA TYR A 103 15.27 4.37 7.49
C TYR A 103 15.18 5.33 8.68
N VAL A 104 16.32 5.62 9.32
CA VAL A 104 16.39 6.61 10.40
C VAL A 104 17.37 7.73 10.08
N LYS A 105 17.14 8.89 10.70
CA LYS A 105 18.12 9.98 10.79
C LYS A 105 18.57 10.17 12.23
N ALA A 106 19.86 10.33 12.45
CA ALA A 106 20.42 10.66 13.76
C ALA A 106 21.80 11.32 13.58
N GLY A 107 22.10 12.32 14.42
CA GLY A 107 23.41 12.99 14.39
C GLY A 107 23.80 13.60 13.04
N GLY A 108 22.81 13.99 12.21
CA GLY A 108 23.04 14.56 10.88
C GLY A 108 23.28 13.54 9.75
N ALA A 109 23.19 12.24 10.01
CA ALA A 109 23.36 11.17 9.02
C ALA A 109 22.09 10.32 8.84
N GLU A 110 21.95 9.66 7.68
CA GLU A 110 20.88 8.71 7.39
C GLU A 110 21.38 7.26 7.48
N SER A 111 20.54 6.33 7.93
CA SER A 111 20.81 4.90 7.84
C SER A 111 20.58 4.37 6.43
N ARG A 112 21.02 3.13 6.17
CA ARG A 112 20.50 2.34 5.04
C ARG A 112 18.98 2.22 5.11
N ARG A 113 18.35 2.03 3.95
CA ARG A 113 16.92 1.70 3.84
C ARG A 113 16.72 0.20 4.01
N ILE A 114 15.68 -0.18 4.73
CA ILE A 114 15.24 -1.58 4.90
C ILE A 114 13.79 -1.73 4.48
N SER A 115 13.38 -2.96 4.19
CA SER A 115 11.99 -3.31 3.93
C SER A 115 11.55 -4.38 4.93
N VAL A 116 10.30 -4.32 5.35
CA VAL A 116 9.65 -5.33 6.17
C VAL A 116 8.42 -5.82 5.42
N ALA A 117 8.38 -7.11 5.12
CA ALA A 117 7.24 -7.73 4.45
C ALA A 117 6.10 -8.03 5.43
N MET A 118 4.88 -8.07 4.92
CA MET A 118 3.70 -8.37 5.73
C MET A 118 3.06 -9.68 5.30
N GLY A 119 3.12 -10.69 6.14
CA GLY A 119 2.44 -11.96 5.93
C GLY A 119 0.94 -11.84 6.16
N ILE A 120 0.17 -12.34 5.21
CA ILE A 120 -1.29 -12.34 5.28
C ILE A 120 -1.73 -13.49 6.18
N VAL A 121 -2.56 -13.19 7.17
CA VAL A 121 -3.19 -14.17 8.06
C VAL A 121 -4.68 -14.23 7.71
N PRO A 122 -5.10 -15.18 6.86
CA PRO A 122 -6.51 -15.35 6.53
C PRO A 122 -7.27 -16.07 7.64
N THR A 123 -8.55 -15.72 7.81
CA THR A 123 -9.48 -16.42 8.70
C THR A 123 -10.72 -16.83 7.92
N MET A 124 -11.00 -18.13 7.87
CA MET A 124 -12.14 -18.69 7.13
C MET A 124 -13.17 -19.31 8.08
N THR A 125 -14.45 -19.00 7.84
CA THR A 125 -15.58 -19.67 8.47
C THR A 125 -16.44 -20.32 7.40
N LEU A 126 -16.96 -21.52 7.72
CA LEU A 126 -17.78 -22.32 6.83
C LEU A 126 -19.11 -22.65 7.49
N SER A 127 -20.17 -22.71 6.70
CA SER A 127 -21.43 -23.36 7.09
C SER A 127 -21.94 -24.24 5.96
N ALA A 128 -22.58 -25.36 6.29
CA ALA A 128 -23.05 -26.32 5.30
C ALA A 128 -24.54 -26.63 5.48
N GLN A 129 -25.26 -26.69 4.36
CA GLN A 129 -26.67 -27.09 4.32
C GLN A 129 -27.05 -27.61 2.92
N ASN A 130 -27.76 -28.73 2.86
CA ASN A 130 -28.38 -29.25 1.63
C ASN A 130 -27.38 -29.39 0.46
N GLY A 131 -26.19 -29.94 0.74
CA GLY A 131 -25.16 -30.11 -0.28
C GLY A 131 -24.47 -28.81 -0.72
N THR A 132 -24.71 -27.70 -0.01
CA THR A 132 -24.02 -26.42 -0.22
C THR A 132 -23.10 -26.09 0.96
N VAL A 133 -22.02 -25.36 0.69
CA VAL A 133 -21.10 -24.81 1.69
C VAL A 133 -20.97 -23.32 1.48
N ASN A 134 -21.39 -22.51 2.45
CA ASN A 134 -21.13 -21.08 2.48
C ASN A 134 -19.76 -20.84 3.09
N VAL A 135 -19.00 -19.96 2.45
CA VAL A 135 -17.65 -19.58 2.83
C VAL A 135 -17.65 -18.10 3.14
N ASN A 136 -17.08 -17.71 4.28
CA ASN A 136 -16.68 -16.35 4.57
C ASN A 136 -15.21 -16.32 4.94
N LEU A 137 -14.46 -15.40 4.35
CA LEU A 137 -13.03 -15.24 4.53
C LEU A 137 -12.70 -13.79 4.81
N THR A 138 -11.88 -13.54 5.82
CA THR A 138 -11.23 -12.24 6.06
C THR A 138 -9.72 -12.39 5.96
N ALA A 139 -9.03 -11.27 5.76
CA ALA A 139 -7.57 -11.19 5.77
C ALA A 139 -7.09 -10.24 6.88
N ASN A 140 -5.99 -10.59 7.52
CA ASN A 140 -5.24 -9.72 8.43
C ASN A 140 -3.80 -9.54 7.90
N PRO A 141 -3.33 -8.33 7.57
CA PRO A 141 -4.04 -7.05 7.68
C PRO A 141 -5.25 -6.97 6.75
N THR A 142 -6.20 -6.12 7.11
CA THR A 142 -7.41 -5.87 6.33
C THR A 142 -7.05 -5.18 5.03
N GLN A 143 -7.04 -5.92 3.93
CA GLN A 143 -6.68 -5.38 2.63
C GLN A 143 -7.61 -5.88 1.52
N PRO A 144 -8.37 -4.98 0.86
CA PRO A 144 -9.19 -5.35 -0.28
C PRO A 144 -8.31 -5.62 -1.51
N GLY A 145 -8.82 -6.44 -2.43
CA GLY A 145 -8.17 -6.76 -3.69
C GLY A 145 -7.13 -7.88 -3.62
N LEU A 146 -7.02 -8.58 -2.48
CA LEU A 146 -6.15 -9.76 -2.35
C LEU A 146 -6.80 -10.95 -3.05
N ARG A 147 -6.03 -11.70 -3.85
CA ARG A 147 -6.53 -12.85 -4.60
C ARG A 147 -6.71 -14.06 -3.68
N VAL A 148 -7.92 -14.63 -3.71
CA VAL A 148 -8.35 -15.72 -2.84
C VAL A 148 -8.57 -16.99 -3.65
N HIS A 149 -8.13 -18.11 -3.10
CA HIS A 149 -8.42 -19.47 -3.57
C HIS A 149 -9.05 -20.25 -2.41
N ILE A 150 -10.30 -20.70 -2.59
CA ILE A 150 -10.91 -21.70 -1.72
C ILE A 150 -10.61 -23.04 -2.34
N GLN A 151 -9.92 -23.89 -1.58
CA GLN A 151 -9.47 -25.19 -2.03
C GLN A 151 -10.20 -26.30 -1.29
N ARG A 152 -10.53 -27.39 -1.98
CA ARG A 152 -11.07 -28.60 -1.38
C ARG A 152 -10.03 -29.71 -1.45
N GLY A 153 -9.84 -30.38 -0.31
CA GLY A 153 -8.90 -31.47 -0.14
C GLY A 153 -9.55 -32.84 -0.34
N ALA A 154 -8.93 -33.71 -1.12
CA ALA A 154 -9.30 -35.12 -1.26
C ALA A 154 -8.04 -35.97 -1.48
N GLY A 155 -7.80 -36.97 -0.61
CA GLY A 155 -6.64 -37.86 -0.73
C GLY A 155 -5.29 -37.14 -0.72
N GLY A 156 -5.17 -36.04 0.03
CA GLY A 156 -3.94 -35.21 0.08
C GLY A 156 -3.78 -34.23 -1.08
N VAL A 157 -4.64 -34.28 -2.10
CA VAL A 157 -4.64 -33.34 -3.23
C VAL A 157 -5.59 -32.19 -2.95
N TRP A 158 -5.15 -30.97 -3.25
CA TRP A 158 -5.93 -29.75 -3.11
C TRP A 158 -6.26 -29.16 -4.48
N ALA A 159 -7.53 -28.89 -4.72
CA ALA A 159 -8.00 -28.25 -5.95
C ALA A 159 -8.82 -27.01 -5.63
N ASP A 160 -8.66 -25.95 -6.43
CA ASP A 160 -9.47 -24.75 -6.34
C ASP A 160 -10.93 -25.09 -6.67
N VAL A 161 -11.83 -24.77 -5.74
CA VAL A 161 -13.29 -24.93 -5.89
C VAL A 161 -14.01 -23.58 -5.97
N ALA A 162 -13.37 -22.51 -5.52
CA ALA A 162 -13.75 -21.14 -5.82
C ALA A 162 -12.53 -20.23 -5.80
N THR A 163 -12.58 -19.16 -6.58
CA THR A 163 -11.57 -18.10 -6.54
C THR A 163 -12.25 -16.74 -6.55
N GLY A 164 -11.53 -15.72 -6.10
CA GLY A 164 -12.02 -14.35 -6.15
C GLY A 164 -11.07 -13.39 -5.47
N TYR A 165 -11.61 -12.31 -4.91
CA TYR A 165 -10.84 -11.28 -4.27
C TYR A 165 -11.51 -10.82 -2.97
N THR A 166 -10.71 -10.45 -1.98
CA THR A 166 -11.24 -9.70 -0.82
C THR A 166 -11.83 -8.37 -1.29
N ALA A 167 -12.94 -7.95 -0.70
CA ALA A 167 -13.68 -6.76 -1.12
C ALA A 167 -14.22 -5.96 0.06
N GLY A 168 -14.50 -4.68 -0.22
CA GLY A 168 -14.97 -3.72 0.78
C GLY A 168 -13.92 -3.37 1.84
N ASP A 169 -14.28 -2.45 2.73
CA ASP A 169 -13.36 -1.94 3.75
C ASP A 169 -12.97 -3.01 4.78
N ALA A 170 -13.80 -4.04 4.93
CA ALA A 170 -13.53 -5.19 5.80
C ALA A 170 -12.70 -6.31 5.12
N ALA A 171 -12.31 -6.14 3.84
CA ALA A 171 -11.53 -7.10 3.07
C ALA A 171 -12.11 -8.53 3.11
N ILE A 172 -13.42 -8.66 2.91
CA ILE A 172 -14.14 -9.94 2.98
C ILE A 172 -14.21 -10.59 1.60
N PHE A 173 -14.01 -11.90 1.54
CA PHE A 173 -14.44 -12.73 0.42
C PHE A 173 -15.52 -13.72 0.89
N SER A 174 -16.66 -13.74 0.20
CA SER A 174 -17.77 -14.65 0.51
C SER A 174 -18.23 -15.37 -0.74
N THR A 175 -18.55 -16.65 -0.62
CA THR A 175 -19.09 -17.44 -1.73
C THR A 175 -19.91 -18.64 -1.24
N THR A 176 -20.73 -19.21 -2.11
CA THR A 176 -21.49 -20.44 -1.84
C THR A 176 -21.06 -21.50 -2.84
N LEU A 177 -20.52 -22.61 -2.33
CA LEU A 177 -20.15 -23.78 -3.10
C LEU A 177 -21.36 -24.71 -3.20
N SER A 178 -21.96 -24.84 -4.37
CA SER A 178 -23.05 -25.80 -4.63
C SER A 178 -22.53 -27.18 -5.00
N GLY A 179 -23.37 -28.21 -4.89
CA GLY A 179 -23.05 -29.56 -5.40
C GLY A 179 -21.89 -30.24 -4.67
N GLN A 180 -21.71 -29.97 -3.38
CA GLN A 180 -20.64 -30.57 -2.58
C GLN A 180 -20.95 -32.00 -2.14
N GLY A 181 -22.16 -32.50 -2.44
CA GLY A 181 -22.64 -33.80 -2.00
C GLY A 181 -22.81 -33.86 -0.49
N SER A 182 -22.92 -35.06 0.07
CA SER A 182 -22.99 -35.29 1.50
C SER A 182 -21.66 -35.82 2.09
N GLY A 183 -21.57 -35.81 3.41
CA GLY A 183 -20.43 -36.33 4.19
C GLY A 183 -19.34 -35.30 4.46
N THR A 184 -18.31 -35.73 5.18
CA THR A 184 -17.16 -34.90 5.56
C THR A 184 -16.41 -34.36 4.35
N LYS A 185 -16.02 -33.09 4.42
CA LYS A 185 -15.24 -32.36 3.42
C LYS A 185 -14.17 -31.53 4.11
N TYR A 186 -13.05 -31.34 3.43
CA TYR A 186 -11.91 -30.58 3.91
C TYR A 186 -11.69 -29.38 3.01
N TYR A 187 -11.61 -28.19 3.59
CA TYR A 187 -11.38 -26.95 2.87
C TYR A 187 -10.23 -26.16 3.46
N ARG A 188 -9.57 -25.34 2.66
CA ARG A 188 -8.67 -24.28 3.14
C ARG A 188 -8.81 -23.07 2.23
N ALA A 189 -8.48 -21.90 2.75
CA ALA A 189 -8.30 -20.72 1.94
C ALA A 189 -6.81 -20.41 1.79
N VAL A 190 -6.42 -20.03 0.58
CA VAL A 190 -5.11 -19.50 0.25
C VAL A 190 -5.32 -18.07 -0.25
N ILE A 191 -4.54 -17.13 0.25
CA ILE A 191 -4.43 -15.78 -0.28
C ILE A 191 -3.05 -15.61 -0.88
N ASP A 192 -2.97 -15.24 -2.16
CA ASP A 192 -1.71 -15.08 -2.87
C ASP A 192 -0.85 -13.97 -2.25
N ALA A 193 0.46 -14.06 -2.49
CA ALA A 193 1.37 -12.94 -2.22
C ALA A 193 1.02 -11.74 -3.12
N ASP A 194 1.28 -10.53 -2.62
CA ASP A 194 1.17 -9.30 -3.39
C ASP A 194 2.55 -8.61 -3.38
N ALA A 195 3.29 -8.81 -4.46
CA ALA A 195 4.63 -8.26 -4.60
C ALA A 195 4.65 -6.72 -4.66
N ASP A 196 3.58 -6.09 -5.18
CA ASP A 196 3.49 -4.64 -5.32
C ASP A 196 3.38 -3.96 -3.93
N ASN A 197 2.77 -4.66 -2.97
CA ASN A 197 2.62 -4.21 -1.58
C ASN A 197 3.56 -4.92 -0.59
N ASN A 198 4.49 -5.75 -1.07
CA ASN A 198 5.38 -6.59 -0.27
C ASN A 198 4.64 -7.42 0.79
N LEU A 199 3.55 -8.05 0.36
CA LEU A 199 2.77 -8.98 1.16
C LEU A 199 3.17 -10.42 0.85
N LEU A 200 3.35 -11.22 1.89
CA LEU A 200 3.60 -12.65 1.77
C LEU A 200 2.28 -13.42 1.75
N LYS A 201 2.28 -14.50 0.98
CA LYS A 201 1.16 -15.45 0.86
C LYS A 201 0.64 -15.87 2.23
N GLY A 202 -0.69 -15.93 2.36
CA GLY A 202 -1.39 -16.43 3.53
C GLY A 202 -2.13 -17.73 3.25
N GLN A 203 -2.27 -18.59 4.25
CA GLN A 203 -3.11 -19.78 4.15
C GLN A 203 -3.78 -20.06 5.49
N THR A 204 -5.03 -20.48 5.47
CA THR A 204 -5.71 -20.99 6.66
C THR A 204 -5.22 -22.38 7.01
N GLU A 205 -5.55 -22.83 8.22
CA GLU A 205 -5.58 -24.25 8.50
C GLU A 205 -6.64 -24.96 7.64
N THR A 206 -6.58 -26.29 7.61
CA THR A 206 -7.62 -27.11 7.02
C THR A 206 -8.85 -27.09 7.93
N VAL A 207 -9.99 -26.70 7.38
CA VAL A 207 -11.30 -26.75 8.04
C VAL A 207 -12.02 -28.02 7.58
N GLU A 208 -12.34 -28.89 8.53
CA GLU A 208 -13.22 -30.05 8.33
C GLU A 208 -14.68 -29.63 8.55
N ILE A 209 -15.58 -30.00 7.64
CA ILE A 209 -17.02 -29.76 7.77
C ILE A 209 -17.83 -30.93 7.22
N ASN A 210 -18.87 -31.36 7.95
CA ASN A 210 -19.81 -32.36 7.47
C ASN A 210 -20.91 -31.68 6.63
N VAL A 211 -21.00 -32.01 5.35
CA VAL A 211 -22.04 -31.49 4.46
C VAL A 211 -23.22 -32.46 4.50
N GLY A 212 -24.38 -32.04 4.99
CA GLY A 212 -25.56 -32.89 5.09
C GLY A 212 -26.86 -32.15 4.77
N ASN A 213 -27.97 -32.89 4.76
CA ASN A 213 -29.33 -32.32 4.60
C ASN A 213 -29.86 -31.65 5.89
N GLY A 214 -28.98 -31.23 6.79
CA GLY A 214 -29.32 -30.62 8.08
C GLY A 214 -28.19 -29.75 8.61
N SER A 215 -28.56 -28.66 9.29
CA SER A 215 -27.69 -27.60 9.83
C SER A 215 -26.62 -28.15 10.78
N GLY A 216 -25.37 -28.22 10.33
CA GLY A 216 -24.21 -28.59 11.14
C GLY A 216 -23.23 -27.43 11.22
N SER A 217 -23.31 -26.63 12.30
CA SER A 217 -22.31 -25.61 12.63
C SER A 217 -21.15 -26.29 13.37
N GLY A 218 -20.17 -26.80 12.62
CA GLY A 218 -18.96 -27.41 13.17
C GLY A 218 -17.86 -26.36 13.36
N GLY A 219 -17.77 -25.77 14.55
CA GLY A 219 -16.54 -25.15 15.03
C GLY A 219 -15.66 -26.23 15.66
N GLY A 220 -14.38 -26.31 15.30
CA GLY A 220 -13.47 -27.25 15.96
C GLY A 220 -12.11 -27.46 15.29
N SER A 221 -11.12 -26.76 15.83
CA SER A 221 -9.77 -27.23 16.21
C SER A 221 -8.80 -27.85 15.19
N THR A 222 -7.67 -27.13 15.09
CA THR A 222 -6.32 -27.46 14.60
C THR A 222 -5.84 -28.90 14.81
N PRO A 223 -5.29 -29.54 13.76
CA PRO A 223 -4.12 -30.41 13.90
C PRO A 223 -2.96 -30.06 12.94
N THR A 224 -1.76 -30.34 13.45
CA THR A 224 -0.39 -30.11 12.97
C THR A 224 -0.11 -30.49 11.49
N PRO A 225 0.73 -29.73 10.75
CA PRO A 225 0.87 -29.90 9.30
C PRO A 225 1.85 -31.02 8.91
N THR A 226 1.43 -31.87 7.97
CA THR A 226 2.32 -32.71 7.15
C THR A 226 2.37 -32.20 5.71
N THR A 227 3.58 -32.14 5.16
CA THR A 227 3.89 -31.61 3.83
C THR A 227 3.63 -32.68 2.75
N PRO A 228 2.82 -32.45 1.71
CA PRO A 228 2.72 -33.37 0.58
C PRO A 228 3.57 -32.93 -0.62
N THR A 229 4.19 -33.94 -1.24
CA THR A 229 5.00 -33.95 -2.47
C THR A 229 4.18 -33.56 -3.72
N PRO A 230 4.77 -32.87 -4.73
CA PRO A 230 4.01 -32.31 -5.85
C PRO A 230 3.65 -33.35 -6.93
N THR A 231 2.48 -33.22 -7.54
CA THR A 231 2.08 -33.93 -8.78
C THR A 231 1.55 -32.96 -9.85
N THR A 232 1.84 -33.31 -11.10
CA THR A 232 1.67 -32.54 -12.35
C THR A 232 0.20 -32.24 -12.70
N PRO A 233 -0.13 -31.04 -13.24
CA PRO A 233 -1.52 -30.61 -13.44
C PRO A 233 -2.15 -31.14 -14.75
N ALA A 234 -3.47 -31.38 -14.70
CA ALA A 234 -4.32 -31.72 -15.84
C ALA A 234 -5.01 -30.46 -16.42
N PRO A 235 -5.48 -30.46 -17.70
CA PRO A 235 -5.84 -29.25 -18.43
C PRO A 235 -7.16 -28.62 -17.96
N THR A 236 -7.21 -27.28 -17.92
CA THR A 236 -8.33 -26.46 -17.43
C THR A 236 -9.23 -25.94 -18.55
N THR A 237 -10.54 -26.06 -18.34
CA THR A 237 -11.60 -25.41 -19.15
C THR A 237 -11.63 -23.90 -18.89
N PRO A 238 -11.91 -23.03 -19.88
CA PRO A 238 -11.84 -21.57 -19.72
C PRO A 238 -12.90 -21.02 -18.76
N ALA A 239 -12.48 -20.17 -17.81
CA ALA A 239 -13.36 -19.46 -16.88
C ALA A 239 -14.24 -18.40 -17.59
N PRO A 240 -15.43 -18.06 -17.05
CA PRO A 240 -16.31 -17.05 -17.64
C PRO A 240 -15.64 -15.66 -17.67
N ALA A 241 -15.72 -14.99 -18.82
CA ALA A 241 -15.11 -13.68 -19.04
C ALA A 241 -15.80 -12.58 -18.21
N ILE A 242 -15.01 -11.81 -17.45
CA ILE A 242 -15.47 -10.57 -16.80
C ILE A 242 -16.01 -9.63 -17.90
N PRO A 243 -17.22 -9.05 -17.76
CA PRO A 243 -17.79 -8.23 -18.81
C PRO A 243 -16.90 -7.03 -19.11
N ALA A 244 -16.48 -6.87 -20.36
CA ALA A 244 -15.63 -5.76 -20.77
C ALA A 244 -16.29 -4.40 -20.48
N VAL A 245 -15.49 -3.41 -20.06
CA VAL A 245 -15.96 -2.05 -19.82
C VAL A 245 -16.41 -1.41 -21.14
N LYS A 246 -17.59 -0.77 -21.15
CA LYS A 246 -18.23 -0.21 -22.36
C LYS A 246 -18.19 1.32 -22.32
N ALA A 247 -18.44 1.94 -23.49
CA ALA A 247 -18.58 3.39 -23.55
C ALA A 247 -19.75 3.85 -22.65
N GLY A 248 -19.56 4.93 -21.92
CA GLY A 248 -20.52 5.44 -20.93
C GLY A 248 -20.51 4.74 -19.56
N ASP A 249 -19.76 3.65 -19.36
CA ASP A 249 -19.65 3.02 -18.03
C ASP A 249 -19.01 3.96 -17.00
N VAL A 250 -18.04 4.77 -17.44
CA VAL A 250 -17.45 5.87 -16.68
C VAL A 250 -17.56 7.13 -17.52
N GLN A 251 -18.09 8.20 -16.95
CA GLN A 251 -18.36 9.44 -17.68
C GLN A 251 -17.71 10.65 -17.01
N PHE A 252 -17.38 11.67 -17.80
CA PHE A 252 -17.19 13.01 -17.28
C PHE A 252 -18.54 13.51 -16.77
N SER A 253 -18.71 13.70 -15.46
CA SER A 253 -19.99 14.16 -14.90
C SER A 253 -20.02 15.64 -14.58
N LYS A 254 -18.85 16.29 -14.55
CA LYS A 254 -18.67 17.72 -14.37
C LYS A 254 -17.22 18.07 -14.69
N ILE A 255 -17.02 19.20 -15.36
CA ILE A 255 -15.70 19.75 -15.65
C ILE A 255 -15.69 21.22 -15.25
N GLN A 256 -14.72 21.59 -14.42
CA GLN A 256 -14.39 22.97 -14.11
C GLN A 256 -13.16 23.35 -14.94
N TYR A 257 -13.42 23.88 -16.14
CA TYR A 257 -12.39 24.21 -17.12
C TYR A 257 -11.82 25.61 -16.93
N ASN A 258 -12.57 26.52 -16.29
CA ASN A 258 -12.06 27.81 -15.88
C ASN A 258 -11.89 27.83 -14.36
N SER A 259 -10.68 28.13 -13.91
CA SER A 259 -10.39 28.29 -12.49
C SER A 259 -11.15 29.50 -11.94
N PRO A 260 -11.80 29.41 -10.76
CA PRO A 260 -12.41 30.57 -10.13
C PRO A 260 -11.38 31.68 -9.84
N GLY A 261 -11.74 32.91 -10.16
CA GLY A 261 -10.88 34.09 -10.00
C GLY A 261 -10.00 34.33 -11.23
N THR A 262 -8.93 35.11 -11.06
CA THR A 262 -7.99 35.41 -12.14
C THR A 262 -7.08 34.21 -12.44
N ASP A 263 -6.87 33.92 -13.72
CA ASP A 263 -5.92 32.92 -14.23
C ASP A 263 -4.47 33.34 -13.97
N SER A 264 -4.05 33.19 -12.72
CA SER A 264 -2.72 33.60 -12.23
C SER A 264 -1.60 32.62 -12.56
N GLY A 265 -1.91 31.42 -13.08
CA GLY A 265 -0.95 30.33 -13.25
C GLY A 265 -0.41 29.74 -11.93
N SER A 266 -0.85 30.26 -10.79
CA SER A 266 -0.49 29.73 -9.47
C SER A 266 -1.01 28.31 -9.28
N ASN A 267 -0.36 27.52 -8.42
CA ASN A 267 -0.82 26.16 -8.12
C ASN A 267 -2.26 26.15 -7.58
N LYS A 268 -2.64 27.16 -6.78
CA LYS A 268 -4.00 27.33 -6.27
C LYS A 268 -5.01 27.46 -7.40
N SER A 269 -4.69 28.26 -8.43
CA SER A 269 -5.54 28.40 -9.60
C SER A 269 -5.57 27.09 -10.41
N LEU A 270 -4.42 26.45 -10.65
CA LEU A 270 -4.34 25.20 -11.42
C LEU A 270 -5.03 24.00 -10.74
N VAL A 271 -5.04 23.92 -9.41
CA VAL A 271 -5.80 22.88 -8.69
C VAL A 271 -7.31 23.15 -8.75
N ALA A 272 -7.73 24.39 -8.91
CA ALA A 272 -9.15 24.73 -9.06
C ALA A 272 -9.71 24.41 -10.45
N GLU A 273 -8.85 24.06 -11.41
CA GLU A 273 -9.20 23.46 -12.70
C GLU A 273 -9.20 21.92 -12.56
N TRP A 274 -10.32 21.27 -12.87
CA TRP A 274 -10.46 19.82 -12.69
C TRP A 274 -11.56 19.18 -13.54
N VAL A 275 -11.46 17.87 -13.72
CA VAL A 275 -12.54 17.01 -14.25
C VAL A 275 -13.02 16.03 -13.19
N ARG A 276 -14.31 15.68 -13.22
CA ARG A 276 -14.89 14.64 -12.37
C ARG A 276 -15.33 13.45 -13.22
N LEU A 277 -14.68 12.30 -13.03
CA LEU A 277 -15.09 11.02 -13.60
C LEU A 277 -16.10 10.35 -12.68
N THR A 278 -17.14 9.71 -13.21
CA THR A 278 -18.17 9.02 -12.43
C THR A 278 -18.47 7.67 -13.04
N ASN A 279 -18.40 6.62 -12.22
CA ASN A 279 -18.79 5.28 -12.60
C ASN A 279 -20.32 5.17 -12.56
N LYS A 280 -20.96 5.03 -13.71
CA LYS A 280 -22.42 4.94 -13.84
C LYS A 280 -22.95 3.52 -13.63
N THR A 281 -22.05 2.53 -13.58
CA THR A 281 -22.41 1.13 -13.40
C THR A 281 -22.66 0.79 -11.92
N SER A 282 -23.18 -0.40 -11.68
CA SER A 282 -23.36 -0.99 -10.35
C SER A 282 -22.13 -1.77 -9.86
N ARG A 283 -21.01 -1.76 -10.60
CA ARG A 283 -19.79 -2.51 -10.27
C ARG A 283 -18.58 -1.61 -10.16
N THR A 284 -17.57 -2.03 -9.41
CA THR A 284 -16.28 -1.33 -9.34
C THR A 284 -15.52 -1.46 -10.66
N ILE A 285 -14.93 -0.36 -11.13
CA ILE A 285 -14.12 -0.32 -12.35
C ILE A 285 -12.70 0.09 -12.00
N ASN A 286 -11.72 -0.71 -12.41
CA ASN A 286 -10.31 -0.35 -12.26
C ASN A 286 -9.90 0.60 -13.40
N LEU A 287 -9.43 1.78 -13.03
CA LEU A 287 -8.95 2.83 -13.93
C LEU A 287 -7.44 2.80 -14.13
N LYS A 288 -6.73 1.78 -13.64
CA LYS A 288 -5.28 1.64 -13.86
C LYS A 288 -4.94 1.74 -15.35
N GLY A 289 -4.04 2.64 -15.69
CA GLY A 289 -3.59 2.95 -17.05
C GLY A 289 -4.59 3.73 -17.90
N TRP A 290 -5.78 4.05 -17.39
CA TRP A 290 -6.73 4.89 -18.12
C TRP A 290 -6.19 6.30 -18.28
N THR A 291 -6.63 6.97 -19.35
CA THR A 291 -6.15 8.30 -19.71
C THR A 291 -7.26 9.33 -19.82
N VAL A 292 -7.01 10.50 -19.24
CA VAL A 292 -7.79 11.73 -19.40
C VAL A 292 -7.01 12.65 -20.32
N ARG A 293 -7.65 13.20 -21.35
CA ARG A 293 -6.98 13.95 -22.43
C ARG A 293 -7.76 15.19 -22.81
N ASP A 294 -7.07 16.24 -23.24
CA ASP A 294 -7.67 17.38 -23.93
C ASP A 294 -7.59 17.22 -25.45
N ALA A 295 -8.17 18.16 -26.19
CA ALA A 295 -8.10 18.16 -27.66
C ALA A 295 -6.71 18.57 -28.20
N SER A 296 -5.89 19.23 -27.38
CA SER A 296 -4.54 19.69 -27.75
C SER A 296 -3.45 18.61 -27.61
N GLY A 297 -3.79 17.46 -27.02
CA GLY A 297 -2.89 16.30 -26.89
C GLY A 297 -2.21 16.15 -25.53
N LYS A 298 -2.59 16.94 -24.52
CA LYS A 298 -2.16 16.72 -23.13
C LYS A 298 -2.81 15.45 -22.60
N VAL A 299 -2.00 14.57 -21.99
CA VAL A 299 -2.46 13.29 -21.43
C VAL A 299 -2.14 13.16 -19.94
N TYR A 300 -3.14 12.85 -19.13
CA TYR A 300 -3.00 12.35 -17.76
C TYR A 300 -3.24 10.85 -17.76
N THR A 301 -2.31 10.08 -17.19
CA THR A 301 -2.48 8.64 -17.01
C THR A 301 -2.69 8.33 -15.53
N ILE A 302 -3.75 7.60 -15.22
CA ILE A 302 -3.98 7.05 -13.88
C ILE A 302 -3.04 5.86 -13.71
N SER A 303 -1.80 6.11 -13.29
CA SER A 303 -0.72 5.10 -13.26
C SER A 303 -0.85 4.09 -12.11
N GLY A 304 -1.40 4.52 -10.98
CA GLY A 304 -1.65 3.65 -9.81
C GLY A 304 -2.87 2.74 -9.97
N ASP A 305 -2.94 1.68 -9.17
CA ASP A 305 -4.15 0.85 -9.08
C ASP A 305 -5.28 1.69 -8.46
N TYR A 306 -6.23 2.13 -9.28
CA TYR A 306 -7.33 2.98 -8.83
C TYR A 306 -8.67 2.34 -9.15
N ARG A 307 -9.37 1.91 -8.10
CA ARG A 307 -10.65 1.21 -8.20
C ARG A 307 -11.78 2.18 -7.92
N LEU A 308 -12.41 2.66 -8.99
CA LEU A 308 -13.56 3.54 -8.89
C LEU A 308 -14.81 2.70 -8.57
N GLY A 309 -15.26 2.77 -7.32
CA GLY A 309 -16.45 2.05 -6.85
C GLY A 309 -17.71 2.36 -7.66
N ALA A 310 -18.69 1.47 -7.57
CA ALA A 310 -20.01 1.65 -8.19
C ALA A 310 -20.63 2.98 -7.77
N ARG A 311 -21.13 3.77 -8.73
CA ARG A 311 -21.75 5.09 -8.49
C ARG A 311 -20.85 6.13 -7.81
N LYS A 312 -19.54 5.85 -7.64
CA LYS A 312 -18.57 6.79 -7.06
C LYS A 312 -17.91 7.65 -8.14
N TYR A 313 -17.20 8.68 -7.69
CA TYR A 313 -16.51 9.64 -8.56
C TYR A 313 -15.05 9.86 -8.17
N LEU A 314 -14.28 10.37 -9.13
CA LEU A 314 -12.87 10.75 -9.02
C LEU A 314 -12.70 12.15 -9.59
N TYR A 315 -12.04 13.04 -8.85
CA TYR A 315 -11.52 14.30 -9.35
C TYR A 315 -10.09 14.15 -9.87
N VAL A 316 -9.83 14.72 -11.04
CA VAL A 316 -8.48 14.89 -11.60
C VAL A 316 -8.24 16.38 -11.75
N HIS A 317 -7.35 16.91 -10.92
CA HIS A 317 -6.94 18.31 -10.90
C HIS A 317 -5.74 18.55 -11.81
N THR A 318 -5.67 19.72 -12.43
CA THR A 318 -4.55 20.09 -13.31
C THR A 318 -3.26 20.37 -12.53
N GLY A 319 -3.36 21.13 -11.44
CA GLY A 319 -2.21 21.55 -10.64
C GLY A 319 -1.50 20.44 -9.88
N LYS A 320 -0.52 20.84 -9.07
CA LYS A 320 0.24 19.97 -8.18
C LYS A 320 -0.50 19.66 -6.89
N GLY A 321 -0.37 18.41 -6.45
CA GLY A 321 -0.88 17.92 -5.18
C GLY A 321 -0.55 16.45 -4.97
N THR A 322 -0.94 15.95 -3.80
CA THR A 322 -0.71 14.55 -3.43
C THR A 322 -1.94 13.72 -3.77
N ASN A 323 -1.79 12.71 -4.63
CA ASN A 323 -2.87 11.78 -4.95
C ASN A 323 -3.45 11.16 -3.66
N GLY A 324 -4.77 11.11 -3.54
CA GLY A 324 -5.43 10.65 -2.31
C GLY A 324 -5.51 11.69 -1.20
N ARG A 325 -5.28 12.98 -1.52
CA ARG A 325 -5.53 14.13 -0.64
C ARG A 325 -6.45 15.15 -1.33
N PRO A 326 -7.41 15.77 -0.63
CA PRO A 326 -7.76 15.58 0.79
C PRO A 326 -8.27 14.16 1.11
N ASP A 327 -8.80 13.44 0.12
CA ASP A 327 -9.23 12.06 0.26
C ASP A 327 -8.93 11.22 -1.00
N SER A 328 -9.30 9.94 -0.97
CA SER A 328 -9.03 8.96 -2.02
C SER A 328 -9.62 9.31 -3.40
N GLN A 329 -10.55 10.26 -3.49
CA GLN A 329 -11.21 10.70 -4.72
C GLN A 329 -10.42 11.75 -5.48
N HIS A 330 -9.26 12.18 -4.99
CA HIS A 330 -8.49 13.25 -5.62
C HIS A 330 -7.21 12.76 -6.27
N ARG A 331 -6.98 13.20 -7.50
CA ARG A 331 -5.77 12.96 -8.29
C ARG A 331 -5.24 14.27 -8.86
N TYR A 332 -3.93 14.37 -9.02
CA TYR A 332 -3.26 15.57 -9.46
C TYR A 332 -2.36 15.26 -10.66
N TRP A 333 -2.53 16.04 -11.72
CA TRP A 333 -1.73 15.95 -12.93
C TRP A 333 -0.35 16.58 -12.74
N ASN A 334 -0.14 17.35 -11.68
CA ASN A 334 1.14 17.98 -11.35
C ASN A 334 1.67 18.89 -12.47
N ARG A 335 0.76 19.49 -13.25
CA ARG A 335 1.13 20.46 -14.28
C ARG A 335 1.39 21.84 -13.70
N THR A 336 2.17 22.62 -14.45
CA THR A 336 2.50 24.02 -14.18
C THR A 336 1.76 25.00 -15.10
N GLY A 337 0.80 24.51 -15.88
CA GLY A 337 -0.04 25.34 -16.75
C GLY A 337 -1.36 24.64 -17.08
N TYR A 338 -2.38 25.46 -17.34
CA TYR A 338 -3.76 25.05 -17.59
C TYR A 338 -3.85 23.99 -18.69
N VAL A 339 -4.80 23.08 -18.53
CA VAL A 339 -5.08 22.03 -19.51
C VAL A 339 -6.27 22.47 -20.34
N TRP A 340 -7.37 22.83 -19.68
CA TRP A 340 -8.69 22.97 -20.28
C TRP A 340 -8.90 24.38 -20.84
N ASN A 341 -9.30 24.50 -22.11
CA ASN A 341 -9.43 25.81 -22.75
C ASN A 341 -10.77 26.50 -22.44
N ASN A 342 -10.69 27.73 -21.90
CA ASN A 342 -11.83 28.62 -21.62
C ASN A 342 -12.65 29.03 -22.85
N GLY A 343 -12.01 29.09 -24.03
CA GLY A 343 -12.68 29.40 -25.31
C GLY A 343 -13.46 28.23 -25.91
N GLY A 344 -13.25 27.03 -25.38
CA GLY A 344 -13.83 25.77 -25.87
C GLY A 344 -12.76 24.70 -26.04
N ASP A 345 -13.11 23.47 -25.65
CA ASP A 345 -12.22 22.31 -25.67
C ASP A 345 -13.05 21.02 -25.75
N THR A 346 -12.38 19.87 -25.79
CA THR A 346 -12.99 18.56 -25.64
C THR A 346 -12.13 17.65 -24.76
N ALA A 347 -12.70 17.15 -23.68
CA ALA A 347 -12.09 16.13 -22.84
C ALA A 347 -12.40 14.72 -23.37
N TYR A 348 -11.40 13.84 -23.37
CA TYR A 348 -11.54 12.43 -23.77
C TYR A 348 -11.09 11.50 -22.65
N LEU A 349 -11.86 10.44 -22.43
CA LEU A 349 -11.55 9.35 -21.48
C LEU A 349 -11.32 8.06 -22.26
N ARG A 350 -10.15 7.45 -22.07
CA ARG A 350 -9.80 6.17 -22.71
C ARG A 350 -9.28 5.16 -21.70
N THR A 351 -9.52 3.87 -21.97
CA THR A 351 -8.93 2.77 -21.19
C THR A 351 -7.41 2.70 -21.37
N ASN A 352 -6.77 1.84 -20.60
CA ASN A 352 -5.35 1.49 -20.76
C ASN A 352 -4.99 0.90 -22.14
N THR A 353 -5.95 0.25 -22.81
CA THR A 353 -5.79 -0.26 -24.18
C THR A 353 -6.18 0.77 -25.25
N GLY A 354 -6.48 2.01 -24.87
CA GLY A 354 -6.82 3.10 -25.79
C GLY A 354 -8.27 3.10 -26.28
N LYS A 355 -9.13 2.21 -25.77
CA LYS A 355 -10.58 2.22 -26.10
C LYS A 355 -11.23 3.50 -25.59
N SER A 356 -11.98 4.19 -26.45
CA SER A 356 -12.76 5.36 -26.05
C SER A 356 -13.92 4.96 -25.14
N ILE A 357 -14.01 5.63 -23.99
CA ILE A 357 -15.06 5.40 -22.99
C ILE A 357 -16.05 6.54 -22.97
N ASP A 358 -15.56 7.79 -22.96
CA ASP A 358 -16.41 8.97 -22.93
C ASP A 358 -15.71 10.20 -23.50
N SER A 359 -16.48 11.21 -23.87
CA SER A 359 -15.98 12.52 -24.27
C SER A 359 -16.95 13.63 -23.88
N CYS A 360 -16.43 14.77 -23.44
CA CYS A 360 -17.24 15.93 -23.10
C CYS A 360 -16.68 17.19 -23.78
N LYS A 361 -17.51 17.86 -24.58
CA LYS A 361 -17.16 19.06 -25.34
C LYS A 361 -17.87 20.28 -24.78
N TRP A 362 -17.19 21.42 -24.77
CA TRP A 362 -17.79 22.70 -24.43
C TRP A 362 -17.26 23.81 -25.34
N GLY A 363 -18.00 24.92 -25.39
CA GLY A 363 -17.56 26.18 -25.99
C GLY A 363 -17.28 27.22 -24.92
N LYS A 364 -17.08 28.47 -25.35
CA LYS A 364 -16.97 29.63 -24.46
C LYS A 364 -18.19 29.71 -23.53
N GLY A 365 -17.97 29.85 -22.23
CA GLY A 365 -19.06 29.84 -21.25
C GLY A 365 -18.64 30.23 -19.84
N SER A 366 -19.43 29.80 -18.86
CA SER A 366 -19.32 30.17 -17.44
C SER A 366 -18.12 29.56 -16.70
N GLY A 367 -17.27 28.78 -17.38
CA GLY A 367 -16.12 28.12 -16.75
C GLY A 367 -16.38 26.71 -16.23
N VAL A 368 -17.62 26.24 -16.32
CA VAL A 368 -18.04 24.91 -15.87
C VAL A 368 -18.94 24.30 -16.94
N THR A 369 -18.82 23.00 -17.17
CA THR A 369 -19.77 22.24 -17.98
C THR A 369 -20.20 20.95 -17.26
N TYR A 370 -21.43 20.52 -17.53
CA TYR A 370 -21.96 19.25 -17.11
C TYR A 370 -22.08 18.33 -18.32
N CYS A 371 -21.75 17.08 -18.07
CA CYS A 371 -21.88 15.95 -18.96
C CYS A 371 -22.45 14.80 -18.08
#